data_AF-A0A2D8XJZ9-F1
#
_entry.id   AF-A0A2D8XJZ9-F1
#
_cell.length_a   1.000
_cell.length_b   1.000
_cell.length_c   1.000
_cell.angle_alpha   90.00
_cell.angle_beta   90.00
_cell.angle_gamma   90.00
#
_symmetry.space_group_name_H-M   'P 1'
#
loop_
_entity.id
_entity.type
_entity.pdbx_description
1 polymer ?
#
loop_
_entity_poly.entity_id
_entity_poly.type
_entity_poly.pdbx_seq_one_letter_code
_entity_poly.pdbx_strand_id
1 'polypeptide(L)'
;MEWDYKKCKSRSATDPQGDNFDIIWASPPCEKYSNLKYTWSNKQKVSEGWVEADKLVSKTLEIIDYFKPTLWFIENPYLGELKKRPIMKDIPYYRVDYCKYADWGYRKRTCIFTNLTGYKARKCKKDCNSMDDDNYAHLGDVSWIGDIDKKHRVPPELIYSLIL
;
A
#
# COMPACT_ATOMS: atom_id res chain seq x y z
N MET A 1 -5.50 17.44 18.63
CA MET A 1 -5.14 18.32 17.50
C MET A 1 -5.68 17.64 16.25
N GLU A 2 -6.68 18.22 15.61
CA GLU A 2 -7.17 17.74 14.31
C GLU A 2 -6.14 18.22 13.28
N TRP A 3 -5.43 17.29 12.65
CA TRP A 3 -4.44 17.64 11.62
C TRP A 3 -5.19 18.11 10.38
N ASP A 4 -4.92 19.34 9.95
CA ASP A 4 -5.55 19.96 8.79
C ASP A 4 -4.54 20.09 7.66
N TYR A 5 -4.64 19.18 6.69
CA TYR A 5 -3.78 19.15 5.51
C TYR A 5 -3.99 20.36 4.60
N LYS A 6 -5.11 21.08 4.72
CA LYS A 6 -5.42 22.28 3.90
C LYS A 6 -4.61 23.51 4.30
N LYS A 7 -3.86 23.42 5.40
CA LYS A 7 -2.82 24.42 5.72
C LYS A 7 -1.69 24.42 4.69
N CYS A 8 -1.45 23.27 4.04
CA CYS A 8 -0.62 23.23 2.85
C CYS A 8 -1.50 23.65 1.67
N LYS A 9 -1.10 24.66 0.91
CA LYS A 9 -1.95 25.23 -0.13
C LYS A 9 -1.99 24.29 -1.33
N SER A 10 -3.15 23.75 -1.71
CA SER A 10 -3.21 23.04 -3.00
C SER A 10 -3.14 24.01 -4.18
N ARG A 11 -2.54 23.54 -5.28
CA ARG A 11 -2.53 24.29 -6.54
C ARG A 11 -3.97 24.46 -7.03
N SER A 12 -4.32 25.70 -7.36
CA SER A 12 -5.61 26.03 -7.96
C SER A 12 -5.43 26.97 -9.14
N ALA A 13 -6.47 27.14 -9.96
CA ALA A 13 -6.47 28.12 -11.03
C ALA A 13 -6.17 29.55 -10.53
N THR A 14 -6.42 29.81 -9.25
CA THR A 14 -6.25 31.11 -8.58
C THR A 14 -4.99 31.20 -7.70
N ASP A 15 -4.30 30.08 -7.43
CA ASP A 15 -3.03 30.06 -6.69
C ASP A 15 -2.06 29.04 -7.33
N PRO A 16 -1.28 29.49 -8.34
CA PRO A 16 -0.27 28.66 -8.99
C PRO A 16 0.96 28.34 -8.12
N GLN A 17 1.12 29.02 -6.97
CA GLN A 17 2.27 28.88 -6.06
C GLN A 17 1.96 27.97 -4.85
N GLY A 18 0.81 27.28 -4.85
CA GLY A 18 0.50 26.29 -3.83
C GLY A 18 1.57 25.19 -3.72
N ASP A 19 1.64 24.54 -2.55
CA ASP A 19 2.50 23.40 -2.27
C ASP A 19 2.26 22.30 -3.32
N ASN A 20 3.24 22.12 -4.20
CA ASN A 20 3.17 21.22 -5.33
C ASN A 20 3.76 19.86 -4.96
N PHE A 21 2.91 18.85 -4.77
CA PHE A 21 3.34 17.46 -4.66
C PHE A 21 3.17 16.79 -6.02
N ASP A 22 4.28 16.49 -6.70
CA ASP A 22 4.22 15.76 -7.97
C ASP A 22 3.79 14.30 -7.75
N ILE A 23 4.15 13.75 -6.58
CA ILE A 23 3.90 12.36 -6.19
C ILE A 23 3.40 12.29 -4.75
N ILE A 24 2.34 11.52 -4.51
CA ILE A 24 1.90 11.14 -3.17
C ILE A 24 2.03 9.61 -2.98
N TRP A 25 2.67 9.19 -1.90
CA TRP A 25 2.68 7.79 -1.47
C TRP A 25 2.00 7.65 -0.12
N ALA A 26 1.08 6.68 0.00
CA ALA A 26 0.38 6.38 1.24
C ALA A 26 0.38 4.88 1.54
N SER A 27 0.51 4.52 2.81
CA SER A 27 0.41 3.14 3.31
C SER A 27 -0.59 3.09 4.48
N PRO A 28 -1.91 3.23 4.22
CA PRO A 28 -2.91 3.27 5.28
C PRO A 28 -2.92 1.95 6.07
N PRO A 29 -3.25 1.97 7.37
CA PRO A 29 -3.19 0.78 8.24
C PRO A 29 -3.94 -0.42 7.67
N CYS A 30 -3.28 -1.58 7.62
CA CYS A 30 -3.84 -2.79 7.01
C CYS A 30 -4.47 -3.77 8.01
N GLU A 31 -4.27 -3.57 9.31
CA GLU A 31 -4.58 -4.55 10.37
C GLU A 31 -6.05 -4.96 10.39
N LYS A 32 -6.94 -3.99 10.23
CA LYS A 32 -8.41 -4.20 10.23
C LYS A 32 -8.87 -4.93 8.97
N TYR A 33 -8.09 -4.89 7.88
CA TYR A 33 -8.36 -5.59 6.63
C TYR A 33 -7.76 -7.00 6.58
N SER A 34 -7.12 -7.48 7.65
CA SER A 34 -6.52 -8.81 7.68
C SER A 34 -7.57 -9.92 7.72
N ASN A 35 -7.44 -10.91 6.82
CA ASN A 35 -8.29 -12.10 6.83
C ASN A 35 -8.09 -12.97 8.08
N LEU A 36 -6.96 -12.87 8.77
CA LEU A 36 -6.76 -13.59 10.04
C LEU A 36 -7.76 -13.12 11.11
N LYS A 37 -8.39 -11.95 10.95
CA LYS A 37 -9.44 -11.54 11.90
C LYS A 37 -10.67 -12.44 11.88
N TYR A 38 -10.95 -13.13 10.78
CA TYR A 38 -12.07 -14.08 10.72
C TYR A 38 -11.82 -15.32 11.58
N THR A 39 -10.59 -15.64 11.95
CA THR A 39 -10.27 -16.83 12.75
C THR A 39 -10.36 -16.59 14.25
N TRP A 40 -10.10 -15.35 14.71
CA TRP A 40 -10.04 -15.02 16.14
C TRP A 40 -11.07 -13.98 16.61
N SER A 41 -11.88 -13.41 15.71
CA SER A 41 -12.91 -12.42 16.01
C SER A 41 -14.26 -12.79 15.42
N ASN A 42 -15.34 -12.29 16.02
CA ASN A 42 -16.67 -12.46 15.45
C ASN A 42 -16.88 -11.55 14.22
N LYS A 43 -17.82 -11.93 13.35
CA LYS A 43 -18.12 -11.22 12.10
C LYS A 43 -18.49 -9.74 12.32
N GLN A 44 -19.19 -9.44 13.40
CA GLN A 44 -19.62 -8.07 13.71
C GLN A 44 -18.41 -7.15 13.97
N LYS A 45 -17.49 -7.57 14.85
CA LYS A 45 -16.26 -6.82 15.17
C LYS A 45 -15.35 -6.64 13.95
N VAL A 46 -15.33 -7.62 13.04
CA VAL A 46 -14.61 -7.50 11.77
C VAL A 46 -15.23 -6.39 10.91
N SER A 47 -16.55 -6.40 10.74
CA SER A 47 -17.27 -5.39 9.96
C SER A 47 -17.13 -3.99 10.54
N GLU A 48 -17.29 -3.82 11.86
CA GLU A 48 -17.08 -2.55 12.56
C GLU A 48 -15.64 -2.05 12.36
N GLY A 49 -14.66 -2.95 12.48
CA GLY A 49 -13.26 -2.64 12.24
C GLY A 49 -12.96 -2.16 10.83
N TRP A 50 -13.68 -2.67 9.81
CA TRP A 50 -13.57 -2.15 8.45
C TRP A 50 -14.13 -0.75 8.32
N VAL A 51 -15.26 -0.45 8.95
CA VAL A 51 -15.85 0.90 8.90
C VAL A 51 -14.88 1.93 9.49
N GLU A 52 -14.19 1.60 10.59
CA GLU A 52 -13.15 2.45 11.18
C GLU A 52 -11.97 2.65 10.22
N ALA A 53 -11.46 1.58 9.62
CA ALA A 53 -10.33 1.65 8.71
C ALA A 53 -10.67 2.39 7.41
N ASP A 54 -11.89 2.21 6.90
CA ASP A 54 -12.40 2.88 5.71
C ASP A 54 -12.39 4.40 5.88
N LYS A 55 -12.57 4.94 7.10
CA LYS A 55 -12.45 6.38 7.37
C LYS A 55 -11.04 6.92 7.09
N LEU A 56 -10.01 6.16 7.45
CA LEU A 56 -8.60 6.56 7.21
C LEU A 56 -8.26 6.50 5.73
N VAL A 57 -8.74 5.47 5.02
CA VAL A 57 -8.54 5.35 3.58
C VAL A 57 -9.30 6.45 2.84
N SER A 58 -10.56 6.73 3.21
CA SER A 58 -11.32 7.85 2.63
C SER A 58 -10.63 9.18 2.84
N LYS A 59 -10.04 9.42 4.03
CA LYS A 59 -9.23 10.62 4.27
C LYS A 59 -7.96 10.65 3.40
N THR A 60 -7.32 9.51 3.17
CA THR A 60 -6.17 9.38 2.26
C THR A 60 -6.56 9.76 0.83
N LEU A 61 -7.71 9.28 0.34
CA LEU A 61 -8.24 9.62 -0.98
C LEU A 61 -8.61 11.11 -1.08
N GLU A 62 -9.20 11.68 -0.03
CA GLU A 62 -9.51 13.12 0.06
C GLU A 62 -8.25 13.99 -0.02
N ILE A 63 -7.16 13.58 0.62
CA ILE A 63 -5.85 14.26 0.54
C ILE A 63 -5.30 14.20 -0.89
N ILE A 64 -5.36 13.03 -1.53
CA ILE A 64 -4.92 12.86 -2.92
C ILE A 64 -5.75 13.75 -3.86
N ASP A 65 -7.08 13.78 -3.69
CA ASP A 65 -7.98 14.62 -4.49
C ASP A 65 -7.75 16.12 -4.25
N TYR A 66 -7.39 16.51 -3.03
CA TYR A 66 -7.09 17.90 -2.69
C TYR A 66 -5.81 18.40 -3.38
N PHE A 67 -4.72 17.63 -3.30
CA PHE A 67 -3.42 18.02 -3.86
C PHE A 67 -3.30 17.75 -5.36
N LYS A 68 -4.10 16.82 -5.92
CA LYS A 68 -4.11 16.44 -7.34
C LYS A 68 -2.70 16.16 -7.89
N PRO A 69 -1.93 15.26 -7.25
CA PRO A 69 -0.57 14.97 -7.70
C PRO A 69 -0.59 14.35 -9.10
N THR A 70 0.52 14.46 -9.83
CA THR A 70 0.65 13.84 -11.15
C THR A 70 0.59 12.32 -11.04
N LEU A 71 1.26 11.75 -10.03
CA LEU A 71 1.18 10.33 -9.69
C LEU A 71 0.82 10.13 -8.22
N TRP A 72 0.11 9.08 -7.91
CA TRP A 72 -0.11 8.68 -6.52
C TRP A 72 -0.13 7.18 -6.35
N PHE A 73 0.19 6.74 -5.14
CA PHE A 73 0.29 5.33 -4.78
C PHE A 73 -0.34 5.09 -3.41
N ILE A 74 -1.19 4.07 -3.31
CA ILE A 74 -1.67 3.53 -2.04
C ILE A 74 -1.19 2.08 -1.94
N GLU A 75 -0.33 1.79 -0.96
CA GLU A 75 0.22 0.46 -0.71
C GLU A 75 -0.61 -0.28 0.34
N ASN A 76 -0.96 -1.53 0.04
CA ASN A 76 -1.60 -2.40 1.02
C ASN A 76 -1.36 -3.88 0.71
N PRO A 77 -1.28 -4.78 1.71
CA PRO A 77 -1.13 -6.21 1.47
C PRO A 77 -2.20 -6.77 0.52
N TYR A 78 -1.78 -7.53 -0.49
CA TYR A 78 -2.68 -8.06 -1.53
C TYR A 78 -3.72 -9.02 -0.97
N LEU A 79 -3.38 -9.78 0.07
CA LEU A 79 -4.32 -10.74 0.66
C LEU A 79 -5.38 -10.08 1.52
N GLY A 80 -5.21 -8.81 1.92
CA GLY A 80 -6.17 -8.07 2.72
C GLY A 80 -7.46 -7.71 1.98
N GLU A 81 -8.44 -7.26 2.74
CA GLU A 81 -9.79 -6.93 2.26
C GLU A 81 -9.91 -5.54 1.63
N LEU A 82 -8.90 -4.66 1.72
CA LEU A 82 -8.96 -3.29 1.22
C LEU A 82 -9.39 -3.21 -0.26
N LYS A 83 -8.80 -4.05 -1.12
CA LYS A 83 -9.11 -4.12 -2.57
C LYS A 83 -10.56 -4.52 -2.89
N LYS A 84 -11.29 -5.07 -1.92
CA LYS A 84 -12.69 -5.47 -2.06
C LYS A 84 -13.64 -4.46 -1.43
N ARG A 85 -13.13 -3.42 -0.77
CA ARG A 85 -13.95 -2.40 -0.11
C ARG A 85 -14.63 -1.52 -1.16
N PRO A 86 -15.89 -1.09 -0.93
CA PRO A 86 -16.59 -0.19 -1.85
C PRO A 86 -15.86 1.12 -2.13
N ILE A 87 -15.12 1.66 -1.15
CA ILE A 87 -14.35 2.90 -1.31
C ILE A 87 -13.20 2.80 -2.33
N MET A 88 -12.83 1.58 -2.74
CA MET A 88 -11.79 1.32 -3.74
C MET A 88 -12.36 0.84 -5.07
N LYS A 89 -13.70 0.85 -5.25
CA LYS A 89 -14.43 0.07 -6.28
C LYS A 89 -13.95 0.28 -7.72
N ASP A 90 -13.42 1.44 -8.07
CA ASP A 90 -13.01 1.76 -9.45
C ASP A 90 -11.53 2.17 -9.54
N ILE A 91 -10.78 1.91 -8.47
CA ILE A 91 -9.36 2.26 -8.39
C ILE A 91 -8.51 1.09 -8.90
N PRO A 92 -7.78 1.24 -10.01
CA PRO A 92 -6.91 0.19 -10.51
C PRO A 92 -5.72 -0.01 -9.57
N TYR A 93 -5.17 -1.22 -9.59
CA TYR A 93 -3.97 -1.54 -8.82
C TYR A 93 -3.08 -2.54 -9.54
N TYR A 94 -1.80 -2.47 -9.22
CA TYR A 94 -0.82 -3.48 -9.58
C TYR A 94 -0.56 -4.42 -8.42
N ARG A 95 -0.47 -5.72 -8.73
CA ARG A 95 -0.04 -6.74 -7.77
C ARG A 95 1.46 -6.99 -7.94
N VAL A 96 2.22 -6.71 -6.89
CA VAL A 96 3.67 -6.91 -6.82
C VAL A 96 4.03 -7.92 -5.73
N ASP A 97 5.22 -8.51 -5.82
CA ASP A 97 5.81 -9.32 -4.75
C ASP A 97 7.17 -8.71 -4.38
N TYR A 98 7.34 -8.21 -3.15
CA TYR A 98 8.53 -7.43 -2.73
C TYR A 98 9.87 -8.17 -2.92
N CYS A 99 9.89 -9.51 -2.84
CA CYS A 99 11.10 -10.30 -3.11
C CYS A 99 11.62 -10.22 -4.56
N LYS A 100 10.86 -9.61 -5.48
CA LYS A 100 11.31 -9.28 -6.85
C LYS A 100 11.94 -7.89 -6.98
N TYR A 101 12.00 -7.15 -5.87
CA TYR A 101 12.47 -5.78 -5.77
C TYR A 101 13.45 -5.58 -4.60
N ALA A 102 13.73 -6.64 -3.84
CA ALA A 102 14.60 -6.63 -2.67
C ALA A 102 15.09 -8.04 -2.33
N ASP A 103 16.23 -8.10 -1.66
CA ASP A 103 16.92 -9.30 -1.19
C ASP A 103 16.67 -9.58 0.31
N TRP A 104 15.48 -9.23 0.80
CA TRP A 104 15.18 -9.27 2.24
C TRP A 104 14.85 -10.66 2.80
N GLY A 105 14.89 -11.70 1.96
CA GLY A 105 14.65 -13.08 2.36
C GLY A 105 13.18 -13.49 2.47
N TYR A 106 12.23 -12.56 2.44
CA TYR A 106 10.80 -12.88 2.56
C TYR A 106 9.96 -12.34 1.39
N ARG A 107 8.78 -12.93 1.20
CA ARG A 107 7.80 -12.46 0.22
C ARG A 107 6.68 -11.69 0.88
N LYS A 108 6.56 -10.41 0.50
CA LYS A 108 5.38 -9.59 0.81
C LYS A 108 4.62 -9.29 -0.48
N ARG A 109 3.45 -9.92 -0.63
CA ARG A 109 2.57 -9.72 -1.78
C ARG A 109 1.67 -8.53 -1.52
N THR A 110 1.72 -7.54 -2.40
CA THR A 110 1.17 -6.20 -2.14
C THR A 110 0.37 -5.69 -3.35
N CYS A 111 -0.73 -4.98 -3.08
CA CYS A 111 -1.41 -4.11 -4.02
C CYS A 111 -0.78 -2.71 -3.96
N ILE A 112 -0.51 -2.15 -5.14
CA ILE A 112 -0.20 -0.73 -5.32
C ILE A 112 -1.34 -0.12 -6.13
N PHE A 113 -2.29 0.53 -5.46
CA PHE A 113 -3.35 1.29 -6.12
C PHE A 113 -2.78 2.61 -6.63
N THR A 114 -3.10 3.01 -7.85
CA THR A 114 -2.45 4.16 -8.49
C THR A 114 -3.20 4.62 -9.73
N ASN A 115 -2.99 5.87 -10.14
CA ASN A 115 -3.36 6.37 -11.46
C ASN A 115 -2.32 6.05 -12.56
N LEU A 116 -1.17 5.46 -12.22
CA LEU A 116 -0.18 5.00 -13.19
C LEU A 116 -0.79 3.92 -14.11
N THR A 117 -0.52 4.04 -15.41
CA THR A 117 -0.96 3.05 -16.42
C THR A 117 0.24 2.39 -17.09
N GLY A 118 0.04 1.19 -17.66
CA GLY A 118 1.09 0.49 -18.41
C GLY A 118 2.23 -0.14 -17.59
N TYR A 119 2.21 -0.05 -16.26
CA TYR A 119 3.28 -0.61 -15.43
C TYR A 119 3.35 -2.15 -15.49
N LYS A 120 4.58 -2.66 -15.67
CA LYS A 120 4.87 -4.11 -15.73
C LYS A 120 5.30 -4.64 -14.36
N ALA A 121 4.32 -4.91 -13.51
CA ALA A 121 4.55 -5.42 -12.16
C ALA A 121 5.23 -6.79 -12.13
N ARG A 122 6.28 -6.93 -11.29
CA ARG A 122 7.00 -8.17 -11.07
C ARG A 122 6.33 -8.99 -9.96
N LYS A 123 6.04 -10.25 -10.27
CA LYS A 123 5.42 -11.22 -9.37
C LYS A 123 6.37 -12.40 -9.19
N CYS A 124 6.45 -12.93 -7.98
CA CYS A 124 7.26 -14.08 -7.67
C CYS A 124 6.51 -15.37 -8.02
N LYS A 125 7.17 -16.22 -8.81
CA LYS A 125 6.78 -17.59 -9.15
C LYS A 125 7.77 -18.61 -8.57
N LYS A 126 8.33 -18.30 -7.39
CA LYS A 126 9.44 -19.04 -6.74
C LYS A 126 10.76 -18.97 -7.51
N ASP A 127 10.98 -17.83 -8.16
CA ASP A 127 12.08 -17.55 -9.07
C ASP A 127 12.81 -16.26 -8.63
N CYS A 128 12.97 -16.06 -7.32
CA CYS A 128 13.62 -14.89 -6.73
C CYS A 128 14.79 -15.29 -5.83
N ASN A 129 15.72 -14.36 -5.62
CA ASN A 129 16.94 -14.60 -4.82
C ASN A 129 16.67 -14.82 -3.32
N SER A 130 15.42 -14.63 -2.88
CA SER A 130 14.99 -14.91 -1.51
C SER A 130 14.45 -16.34 -1.32
N MET A 131 14.62 -17.22 -2.31
CA MET A 131 14.23 -18.63 -2.19
C MET A 131 15.31 -19.43 -1.47
N ASP A 132 14.87 -20.35 -0.63
CA ASP A 132 15.63 -21.48 -0.13
C ASP A 132 15.46 -22.63 -1.13
N ASP A 133 16.54 -23.04 -1.78
CA ASP A 133 16.54 -24.06 -2.84
C ASP A 133 16.21 -25.45 -2.29
N ASP A 134 16.57 -25.75 -1.04
CA ASP A 134 16.33 -27.06 -0.42
C ASP A 134 14.87 -27.19 0.02
N ASN A 135 14.30 -26.14 0.60
CA ASN A 135 12.96 -26.15 1.18
C ASN A 135 11.85 -25.66 0.24
N TYR A 136 12.21 -25.15 -0.94
CA TYR A 136 11.28 -24.57 -1.92
C TYR A 136 10.34 -23.51 -1.32
N ALA A 137 10.87 -22.76 -0.35
CA ALA A 137 10.23 -21.72 0.44
C ALA A 137 11.05 -20.41 0.38
N HIS A 138 10.54 -19.30 0.92
CA HIS A 138 11.37 -18.10 1.07
C HIS A 138 12.23 -18.24 2.34
N LEU A 139 13.43 -17.65 2.34
CA LEU A 139 14.39 -17.69 3.45
C LEU A 139 13.82 -17.19 4.79
N GLY A 140 12.78 -16.36 4.74
CA GLY A 140 12.09 -15.88 5.93
C GLY A 140 10.64 -15.44 5.70
N ASP A 141 10.02 -15.04 6.81
CA ASP A 141 8.68 -14.47 6.84
C ASP A 141 8.69 -13.08 7.47
N VAL A 142 7.79 -12.20 7.01
CA VAL A 142 7.65 -10.84 7.53
C VAL A 142 7.29 -10.81 9.03
N SER A 143 6.66 -11.87 9.54
CA SER A 143 6.32 -12.03 10.96
C SER A 143 7.54 -12.27 11.85
N TRP A 144 8.67 -12.71 11.30
CA TRP A 144 9.90 -12.95 12.05
C TRP A 144 10.71 -11.66 12.27
N ILE A 145 10.31 -10.58 11.60
CA ILE A 145 10.96 -9.28 11.70
C ILE A 145 10.43 -8.56 12.94
N GLY A 146 11.23 -8.57 14.02
CA GLY A 146 10.92 -7.85 15.25
C GLY A 146 11.08 -6.32 15.15
N ASP A 147 11.76 -5.84 14.10
CA ASP A 147 11.99 -4.43 13.82
C ASP A 147 10.83 -3.85 12.98
N ILE A 148 10.10 -2.90 13.57
CA ILE A 148 8.89 -2.33 12.98
C ILE A 148 9.17 -1.54 11.70
N ASP A 149 10.32 -0.88 11.61
CA ASP A 149 10.70 -0.10 10.43
C ASP A 149 11.04 -1.04 9.28
N LYS A 150 11.73 -2.15 9.56
CA LYS A 150 12.01 -3.21 8.57
C LYS A 150 10.76 -3.97 8.15
N LYS A 151 9.71 -3.98 8.97
CA LYS A 151 8.42 -4.59 8.62
C LYS A 151 7.60 -3.72 7.66
N HIS A 152 7.68 -2.41 7.83
CA HIS A 152 6.89 -1.43 7.08
C HIS A 152 7.64 -0.77 5.91
N ARG A 153 8.95 -0.96 5.78
CA ARG A 153 9.73 -0.48 4.62
C ARG A 153 9.17 -0.98 3.28
N VAL A 154 9.34 -0.12 2.28
CA VAL A 154 9.04 -0.38 0.87
C VAL A 154 10.36 -0.59 0.11
N PRO A 155 10.48 -1.58 -0.78
CA PRO A 155 11.70 -1.80 -1.54
C PRO A 155 12.06 -0.56 -2.37
N PRO A 156 13.28 -0.02 -2.26
CA PRO A 156 13.70 1.12 -3.09
C PRO A 156 13.59 0.84 -4.59
N GLU A 157 13.94 -0.38 -5.03
CA GLU A 157 13.82 -0.77 -6.45
C GLU A 157 12.36 -0.74 -6.93
N LEU A 158 11.39 -1.05 -6.07
CA LEU A 158 9.98 -0.92 -6.41
C LEU A 158 9.62 0.54 -6.66
N ILE A 159 10.03 1.44 -5.76
CA ILE A 159 9.79 2.88 -5.89
C ILE A 159 10.42 3.40 -7.19
N TYR A 160 11.69 3.07 -7.46
CA TYR A 160 12.36 3.49 -8.70
C TYR A 160 11.64 2.97 -9.94
N SER A 161 11.23 1.70 -9.95
CA SER A 161 10.51 1.14 -11.11
C SER A 161 9.14 1.76 -11.37
N LEU A 162 8.54 2.43 -10.38
CA LEU A 162 7.23 3.08 -10.51
C LEU A 162 7.33 4.53 -11.00
N ILE A 163 8.51 5.16 -10.85
CA ILE A 163 8.70 6.60 -11.08
C ILE A 163 9.64 6.88 -12.26
N LEU A 164 10.55 5.95 -12.58
CA LEU A 164 11.53 6.04 -13.66
C LEU A 164 11.17 5.10 -14.82
#